data_AF-A0A961I7L1-F1
#
_entry.id   AF-A0A961I7L1-F1
#
_cell.length_a   1.000
_cell.length_b   1.000
_cell.length_c   1.000
_cell.angle_alpha   90.00
_cell.angle_beta   90.00
_cell.angle_gamma   90.00
#
_symmetry.space_group_name_H-M   'P 1'
#
loop_
_entity.id
_entity.type
_entity.pdbx_description
1 polymer ?
#
loop_
_entity_poly.entity_id
_entity_poly.type
_entity_poly.pdbx_seq_one_letter_code
_entity_poly.pdbx_strand_id
1 'polypeptide(L)'
;AWPVAEATLYFQRHFPTYFTFSVVLGGMFGLIMGAINGGSDGIVLYSRRRMTMGMLGGALIGCAGGLLGFLLAQFLLLFLGEYFIHSIIAFDTVGLPIARAVGWACLGVFIGMIDGVRTRSLSRMRMGMLGGLLGGLAGGFLLEYLRLLLPIIALARLVGLLLLGGCIGLCYGFIEWRLSYGSLVLLNGKHKGQTFLLNQRSVLIGLSGKSDIVLRDYDRVGADHAEVRFMDDELVLRPRNGKAVYANDEPVRAHILKFEDVIKIGTARLLYRFR
;
A
#
# COMPACT_ATOMS: atom_id res chain seq x y z
N ALA A 1 5.90 4.67 -14.59
CA ALA A 1 5.00 3.72 -15.29
C ALA A 1 4.69 4.15 -16.72
N TRP A 2 4.15 5.36 -16.97
CA TRP A 2 3.76 5.79 -18.32
C TRP A 2 4.87 5.76 -19.40
N PRO A 3 6.10 6.29 -19.19
CA PRO A 3 7.14 6.25 -20.23
C PRO A 3 7.54 4.82 -20.63
N VAL A 4 7.52 3.90 -19.67
CA VAL A 4 7.81 2.49 -19.91
C VAL A 4 6.68 1.83 -20.70
N ALA A 5 5.43 2.21 -20.45
CA ALA A 5 4.30 1.74 -21.24
C ALA A 5 4.41 2.16 -22.72
N GLU A 6 4.76 3.42 -22.97
CA GLU A 6 4.96 3.95 -24.33
C GLU A 6 6.16 3.29 -25.02
N ALA A 7 7.27 3.11 -24.30
CA ALA A 7 8.44 2.40 -24.84
C ALA A 7 8.10 0.95 -25.21
N THR A 8 7.42 0.21 -24.32
CA THR A 8 7.04 -1.19 -24.61
C THR A 8 6.07 -1.28 -25.78
N LEU A 9 5.15 -0.32 -25.92
CA LEU A 9 4.26 -0.23 -27.10
C LEU A 9 5.02 0.06 -28.38
N TYR A 10 6.00 0.96 -28.35
CA TYR A 10 6.84 1.24 -29.51
C TYR A 10 7.54 -0.03 -30.01
N PHE A 11 8.03 -0.88 -29.09
CA PHE A 11 8.65 -2.15 -29.40
C PHE A 11 7.67 -3.31 -29.63
N GLN A 12 6.35 -3.08 -29.63
CA GLN A 12 5.33 -4.13 -29.77
C GLN A 12 5.56 -5.04 -30.99
N ARG A 13 6.05 -4.47 -32.11
CA ARG A 13 6.31 -5.22 -33.36
C ARG A 13 7.42 -6.28 -33.25
N HIS A 14 8.28 -6.20 -32.23
CA HIS A 14 9.38 -7.14 -32.03
C HIS A 14 8.98 -8.36 -31.20
N PHE A 15 7.79 -8.37 -30.62
CA PHE A 15 7.31 -9.50 -29.83
C PHE A 15 6.70 -10.59 -30.73
N PRO A 16 7.05 -11.87 -30.51
CA PRO A 16 6.58 -12.97 -31.34
C PRO A 16 5.07 -13.25 -31.20
N THR A 17 4.49 -12.96 -30.02
CA THR A 17 3.06 -13.13 -29.76
C THR A 17 2.49 -12.02 -28.89
N TYR A 18 1.20 -11.73 -29.04
CA TYR A 18 0.46 -10.79 -28.18
C TYR A 18 0.51 -11.22 -26.70
N PHE A 19 0.55 -12.53 -26.44
CA PHE A 19 0.72 -13.07 -25.09
C PHE A 19 2.05 -12.64 -24.47
N THR A 20 3.17 -12.86 -25.17
CA THR A 20 4.50 -12.47 -24.66
C THR A 20 4.61 -10.97 -24.41
N PHE A 21 4.03 -10.16 -25.29
CA PHE A 21 3.92 -8.71 -25.12
C PHE A 21 3.15 -8.33 -23.84
N SER A 22 1.96 -8.91 -23.64
CA SER A 22 1.10 -8.61 -22.48
C SER A 22 1.74 -9.01 -21.15
N VAL A 23 2.43 -10.16 -21.12
CA VAL A 23 3.20 -10.64 -19.96
C VAL A 23 4.33 -9.67 -19.63
N VAL A 24 5.13 -9.28 -20.61
CA VAL A 24 6.25 -8.33 -20.38
C VAL A 24 5.73 -6.96 -19.94
N LEU A 25 4.67 -6.46 -20.58
CA LEU A 25 4.05 -5.19 -20.21
C LEU A 25 3.54 -5.23 -18.77
N GLY A 26 2.79 -6.27 -18.39
CA GLY A 26 2.27 -6.45 -17.04
C GLY A 26 3.38 -6.56 -16.00
N GLY A 27 4.41 -7.36 -16.27
CA GLY A 27 5.58 -7.50 -15.40
C GLY A 27 6.30 -6.17 -15.18
N MET A 28 6.52 -5.38 -16.23
CA MET A 28 7.16 -4.07 -16.13
C MET A 28 6.33 -3.06 -15.34
N PHE A 29 5.01 -3.02 -15.56
CA PHE A 29 4.11 -2.17 -14.78
C PHE A 29 4.13 -2.53 -13.30
N GLY A 30 4.00 -3.82 -13.02
CA GLY A 30 4.05 -4.37 -11.67
C GLY A 30 5.37 -4.07 -10.97
N LEU A 31 6.50 -4.27 -11.64
CA LEU A 31 7.83 -4.00 -11.12
C LEU A 31 7.99 -2.53 -10.70
N ILE A 32 7.62 -1.59 -11.57
CA ILE A 32 7.78 -0.16 -11.31
C ILE A 32 6.84 0.30 -10.19
N MET A 33 5.56 -0.04 -10.27
CA MET A 33 4.58 0.37 -9.28
C MET A 33 4.89 -0.27 -7.92
N GLY A 34 5.32 -1.52 -7.91
CA GLY A 34 5.74 -2.24 -6.71
C GLY A 34 7.01 -1.64 -6.09
N ALA A 35 8.00 -1.26 -6.90
CA ALA A 35 9.21 -0.60 -6.41
C ALA A 35 8.90 0.74 -5.74
N ILE A 36 8.07 1.57 -6.37
CA ILE A 36 7.68 2.89 -5.85
C ILE A 36 6.94 2.73 -4.52
N ASN A 37 5.93 1.87 -4.46
CA ASN A 37 5.16 1.66 -3.24
C ASN A 37 5.98 0.98 -2.14
N GLY A 38 6.85 0.03 -2.48
CA GLY A 38 7.72 -0.63 -1.51
C GLY A 38 8.78 0.30 -0.90
N GLY A 39 9.20 1.33 -1.64
CA GLY A 39 10.16 2.34 -1.19
C GLY A 39 9.57 3.46 -0.33
N SER A 40 8.24 3.59 -0.27
CA SER A 40 7.54 4.74 0.35
C SER A 40 7.95 4.97 1.81
N ASP A 41 7.93 3.96 2.66
CA ASP A 41 8.34 4.11 4.07
C ASP A 41 9.83 4.45 4.22
N GLY A 42 10.67 3.99 3.28
CA GLY A 42 12.09 4.29 3.29
C GLY A 42 12.35 5.78 3.04
N ILE A 43 11.52 6.39 2.19
CA ILE A 43 11.50 7.84 1.92
C ILE A 43 10.99 8.58 3.17
N VAL A 44 9.86 8.14 3.74
CA VAL A 44 9.27 8.77 4.94
C VAL A 44 10.22 8.73 6.14
N LEU A 45 10.98 7.63 6.32
CA LEU A 45 11.89 7.43 7.45
C LEU A 45 13.36 7.76 7.14
N TYR A 46 13.62 8.47 6.02
CA TYR A 46 14.94 8.88 5.57
C TYR A 46 16.02 7.77 5.67
N SER A 47 15.66 6.53 5.34
CA SER A 47 16.52 5.36 5.52
C SER A 47 16.82 4.67 4.20
N ARG A 48 18.05 4.84 3.70
CA ARG A 48 18.50 4.27 2.41
C ARG A 48 18.33 2.75 2.34
N ARG A 49 18.70 2.02 3.40
CA ARG A 49 18.58 0.55 3.43
C ARG A 49 17.13 0.07 3.38
N ARG A 50 16.23 0.74 4.10
CA ARG A 50 14.80 0.40 4.12
C ARG A 50 14.15 0.73 2.78
N MET A 51 14.57 1.83 2.15
CA MET A 51 14.17 2.20 0.80
C MET A 51 14.59 1.13 -0.21
N THR A 52 15.87 0.76 -0.30
CA THR A 52 16.33 -0.19 -1.33
C THR A 52 15.76 -1.60 -1.14
N MET A 53 15.72 -2.12 0.09
CA MET A 53 15.13 -3.43 0.37
C MET A 53 13.62 -3.44 0.18
N GLY A 54 12.95 -2.32 0.52
CA GLY A 54 11.54 -2.12 0.26
C GLY A 54 11.23 -2.06 -1.24
N MET A 55 12.04 -1.33 -2.01
CA MET A 55 11.93 -1.25 -3.47
C MET A 55 12.12 -2.62 -4.12
N LEU A 56 13.14 -3.39 -3.72
CA LEU A 56 13.40 -4.71 -4.28
C LEU A 56 12.28 -5.71 -3.95
N GLY A 57 11.88 -5.79 -2.68
CA GLY A 57 10.77 -6.68 -2.27
C GLY A 57 9.45 -6.27 -2.93
N GLY A 58 9.16 -4.98 -2.97
CA GLY A 58 7.99 -4.43 -3.65
C GLY A 58 8.02 -4.67 -5.15
N ALA A 59 9.17 -4.56 -5.80
CA ALA A 59 9.34 -4.84 -7.23
C ALA A 59 9.03 -6.31 -7.57
N LEU A 60 9.45 -7.26 -6.72
CA LEU A 60 9.18 -8.69 -6.93
C LEU A 60 7.69 -9.00 -6.77
N ILE A 61 7.09 -8.56 -5.67
CA ILE A 61 5.65 -8.77 -5.41
C ILE A 61 4.81 -8.06 -6.48
N GLY A 62 5.19 -6.82 -6.83
CA GLY A 62 4.56 -6.05 -7.87
C GLY A 62 4.67 -6.72 -9.23
N CYS A 63 5.85 -7.24 -9.61
CA CYS A 63 6.05 -7.98 -10.86
C CYS A 63 5.13 -9.20 -10.93
N ALA A 64 5.09 -10.03 -9.87
CA ALA A 64 4.18 -11.17 -9.79
C ALA A 64 2.71 -10.73 -9.94
N GLY A 65 2.32 -9.64 -9.27
CA GLY A 65 0.97 -9.08 -9.38
C GLY A 65 0.64 -8.50 -10.74
N GLY A 66 1.60 -7.89 -11.42
CA GLY A 66 1.44 -7.38 -12.77
C GLY A 66 1.33 -8.49 -13.81
N LEU A 67 2.13 -9.55 -13.68
CA LEU A 67 2.01 -10.75 -14.48
C LEU A 67 0.64 -11.41 -14.31
N LEU A 68 0.25 -11.70 -13.07
CA LEU A 68 -1.03 -12.34 -12.77
C LEU A 68 -2.22 -11.47 -13.16
N GLY A 69 -2.16 -10.16 -12.91
CA GLY A 69 -3.23 -9.24 -13.28
C GLY A 69 -3.44 -9.15 -14.78
N PHE A 70 -2.37 -9.10 -15.58
CA PHE A 70 -2.48 -9.09 -17.04
C PHE A 70 -2.90 -10.46 -17.60
N LEU A 71 -2.45 -11.56 -17.02
CA LEU A 71 -2.92 -12.90 -17.39
C LEU A 71 -4.42 -13.08 -17.08
N LEU A 72 -4.88 -12.61 -15.93
CA LEU A 72 -6.28 -12.64 -15.54
C LEU A 72 -7.13 -11.77 -16.48
N ALA A 73 -6.65 -10.57 -16.81
CA ALA A 73 -7.31 -9.72 -17.80
C ALA A 73 -7.39 -10.41 -19.17
N GLN A 74 -6.30 -11.02 -19.63
CA GLN A 74 -6.27 -11.75 -20.90
C GLN A 74 -7.24 -12.93 -20.91
N PHE A 75 -7.30 -13.70 -19.83
CA PHE A 75 -8.24 -14.81 -19.67
C PHE A 75 -9.70 -14.32 -19.74
N LEU A 76 -10.02 -13.25 -19.00
CA LEU A 76 -11.36 -12.67 -19.03
C LEU A 76 -11.71 -12.06 -20.39
N LEU A 77 -10.74 -11.48 -21.09
CA LEU A 77 -10.94 -10.97 -22.45
C LEU A 77 -11.35 -12.08 -23.41
N LEU A 78 -10.69 -13.25 -23.35
CA LEU A 78 -11.04 -14.39 -24.18
C LEU A 78 -12.43 -14.93 -23.83
N PHE A 79 -12.72 -15.08 -22.54
CA PHE A 79 -14.01 -15.57 -22.05
C PHE A 79 -15.19 -14.64 -22.41
N LEU A 80 -15.02 -13.32 -22.22
CA LEU A 80 -16.04 -12.33 -22.62
C LEU A 80 -16.11 -12.19 -24.14
N GLY A 81 -14.99 -12.39 -24.84
CA GLY A 81 -14.95 -12.40 -26.31
C GLY A 81 -15.85 -13.48 -26.89
N GLU A 82 -15.83 -14.69 -26.31
CA GLU A 82 -16.72 -15.78 -26.70
C GLU A 82 -18.20 -15.49 -26.39
N TYR A 83 -18.49 -14.81 -25.29
CA TYR A 83 -19.87 -14.46 -24.93
C TYR A 83 -20.46 -13.36 -25.83
N PHE A 84 -19.64 -12.40 -26.28
CA PHE A 84 -20.08 -11.26 -27.09
C PHE A 84 -19.79 -11.39 -28.60
N ILE A 85 -19.55 -12.61 -29.11
CA ILE A 85 -19.25 -12.88 -30.54
C ILE A 85 -20.23 -12.19 -31.50
N HIS A 86 -21.49 -12.04 -31.10
CA HIS A 86 -22.54 -11.47 -31.95
C HIS A 86 -22.61 -9.94 -31.98
N SER A 87 -21.86 -9.21 -31.14
CA SER A 87 -21.89 -7.74 -31.13
C SER A 87 -20.53 -7.12 -30.79
N ILE A 88 -19.87 -6.58 -31.82
CA ILE A 88 -18.60 -5.85 -31.72
C ILE A 88 -18.75 -4.61 -30.82
N ILE A 89 -19.89 -3.89 -30.93
CA ILE A 89 -20.14 -2.68 -30.14
C ILE A 89 -20.27 -3.01 -28.65
N ALA A 90 -20.96 -4.09 -28.30
CA ALA A 90 -21.11 -4.50 -26.90
C ALA A 90 -19.78 -5.01 -26.32
N PHE A 91 -18.99 -5.72 -27.12
CA PHE A 91 -17.66 -6.15 -26.72
C PHE A 91 -16.72 -4.97 -26.45
N ASP A 92 -16.70 -3.96 -27.32
CA ASP A 92 -15.80 -2.82 -27.17
C ASP A 92 -16.20 -1.88 -26.02
N THR A 93 -17.50 -1.71 -25.78
CA THR A 93 -18.02 -0.77 -24.77
C THR A 93 -18.14 -1.37 -23.37
N VAL A 94 -18.33 -2.69 -23.25
CA VAL A 94 -18.58 -3.37 -21.97
C VAL A 94 -17.56 -4.47 -21.71
N GLY A 95 -17.29 -5.33 -22.70
CA GLY A 95 -16.37 -6.46 -22.55
C GLY A 95 -14.93 -6.05 -22.25
N LEU A 96 -14.36 -5.19 -23.10
CA LEU A 96 -12.99 -4.69 -22.97
C LEU A 96 -12.74 -3.94 -21.64
N PRO A 97 -13.58 -2.97 -21.22
CA PRO A 97 -13.38 -2.27 -19.96
C PRO A 97 -13.45 -3.17 -18.73
N ILE A 98 -14.40 -4.11 -18.66
CA ILE A 98 -14.55 -5.01 -17.52
C ILE A 98 -13.31 -5.89 -17.35
N ALA A 99 -12.87 -6.56 -18.41
CA ALA A 99 -11.75 -7.48 -18.33
C ALA A 99 -10.45 -6.75 -17.92
N ARG A 100 -10.23 -5.54 -18.44
CA ARG A 100 -9.08 -4.70 -18.05
C ARG A 100 -9.20 -4.15 -16.64
N ALA A 101 -10.38 -3.71 -16.21
CA ALA A 101 -10.61 -3.24 -14.85
C ALA A 101 -10.32 -4.34 -13.82
N VAL A 102 -10.70 -5.59 -14.10
CA VAL A 102 -10.35 -6.74 -13.26
C VAL A 102 -8.84 -6.99 -13.23
N GLY A 103 -8.15 -6.81 -14.36
CA GLY A 103 -6.67 -6.84 -14.39
C GLY A 103 -6.03 -5.80 -13.48
N TRP A 104 -6.50 -4.55 -13.56
CA TRP A 104 -6.04 -3.45 -12.70
C TRP A 104 -6.36 -3.69 -11.23
N ALA A 105 -7.51 -4.29 -10.92
CA ALA A 105 -7.90 -4.69 -9.59
C ALA A 105 -6.98 -5.76 -9.00
N CYS A 106 -6.66 -6.79 -9.80
CA CYS A 106 -5.71 -7.83 -9.41
C CYS A 106 -4.33 -7.22 -9.12
N LEU A 107 -3.82 -6.40 -10.04
CA LEU A 107 -2.57 -5.66 -9.82
C LEU A 107 -2.63 -4.79 -8.56
N GLY A 108 -3.75 -4.11 -8.31
CA GLY A 108 -4.01 -3.30 -7.13
C GLY A 108 -3.92 -4.10 -5.83
N VAL A 109 -4.52 -5.30 -5.79
CA VAL A 109 -4.43 -6.24 -4.64
C VAL A 109 -2.97 -6.54 -4.30
N PHE A 110 -2.16 -6.90 -5.29
CA PHE A 110 -0.76 -7.23 -5.06
C PHE A 110 0.05 -6.02 -4.61
N ILE A 111 -0.17 -4.85 -5.21
CA ILE A 111 0.49 -3.62 -4.78
C ILE A 111 0.12 -3.27 -3.33
N GLY A 112 -1.17 -3.35 -2.97
CA GLY A 112 -1.61 -3.09 -1.60
C GLY A 112 -1.09 -4.12 -0.59
N MET A 113 -0.87 -5.36 -1.03
CA MET A 113 -0.30 -6.43 -0.21
C MET A 113 1.16 -6.16 0.22
N ILE A 114 1.91 -5.36 -0.55
CA ILE A 114 3.35 -5.09 -0.33
C ILE A 114 3.62 -4.62 1.10
N ASP A 115 2.83 -3.67 1.61
CA ASP A 115 3.05 -3.12 2.95
C ASP A 115 2.80 -4.16 4.04
N GLY A 116 1.76 -4.98 3.89
CA GLY A 116 1.43 -6.07 4.82
C GLY A 116 2.47 -7.18 4.85
N VAL A 117 2.99 -7.62 3.69
CA VAL A 117 4.06 -8.62 3.61
C VAL A 117 5.33 -8.11 4.29
N ARG A 118 5.67 -6.84 4.07
CA ARG A 118 6.88 -6.24 4.62
C ARG A 118 6.82 -6.05 6.14
N THR A 119 5.67 -5.64 6.65
CA THR A 119 5.44 -5.49 8.11
C THR A 119 5.09 -6.82 8.78
N ARG A 120 5.00 -7.92 8.03
CA ARG A 120 4.56 -9.24 8.49
C ARG A 120 3.22 -9.19 9.25
N SER A 121 2.36 -8.25 8.87
CA SER A 121 1.07 -8.01 9.52
C SER A 121 -0.07 -8.39 8.60
N LEU A 122 -0.80 -9.45 8.97
CA LEU A 122 -1.99 -9.90 8.25
C LEU A 122 -3.08 -8.82 8.21
N SER A 123 -3.20 -8.01 9.27
CA SER A 123 -4.18 -6.91 9.30
C SER A 123 -3.88 -5.89 8.21
N ARG A 124 -2.62 -5.44 8.10
CA ARG A 124 -2.21 -4.50 7.04
C ARG A 124 -2.29 -5.11 5.66
N MET A 125 -1.93 -6.39 5.54
CA MET A 125 -2.08 -7.12 4.28
C MET A 125 -3.53 -7.09 3.80
N ARG A 126 -4.50 -7.41 4.68
CA ARG A 126 -5.93 -7.40 4.34
C ARG A 126 -6.43 -5.99 4.00
N MET A 127 -6.04 -4.98 4.76
CA MET A 127 -6.39 -3.57 4.46
C MET A 127 -5.86 -3.14 3.10
N GLY A 128 -4.59 -3.45 2.83
CA GLY A 128 -3.94 -3.15 1.55
C GLY A 128 -4.59 -3.88 0.38
N MET A 129 -4.87 -5.18 0.52
CA MET A 129 -5.56 -5.95 -0.51
C MET A 129 -6.95 -5.39 -0.83
N LEU A 130 -7.75 -5.04 0.19
CA LEU A 130 -9.08 -4.46 -0.02
C LEU A 130 -8.99 -3.07 -0.67
N GLY A 131 -8.04 -2.24 -0.24
CA GLY A 131 -7.85 -0.88 -0.79
C GLY A 131 -7.38 -0.92 -2.22
N GLY A 132 -6.45 -1.83 -2.51
CA GLY A 132 -5.96 -2.11 -3.85
C GLY A 132 -7.02 -2.70 -4.77
N LEU A 133 -7.86 -3.61 -4.28
CA LEU A 133 -8.96 -4.19 -5.05
C LEU A 133 -9.97 -3.11 -5.46
N LEU A 134 -10.48 -2.36 -4.47
CA LEU A 134 -11.52 -1.35 -4.70
C LEU A 134 -10.98 -0.18 -5.53
N GLY A 135 -9.78 0.31 -5.20
CA GLY A 135 -9.15 1.40 -5.94
C GLY A 135 -8.69 0.99 -7.34
N GLY A 136 -8.26 -0.26 -7.52
CA GLY A 136 -7.89 -0.81 -8.82
C GLY A 136 -9.09 -1.07 -9.73
N LEU A 137 -10.22 -1.55 -9.20
CA LEU A 137 -11.48 -1.64 -9.95
C LEU A 137 -12.00 -0.26 -10.34
N ALA A 138 -12.18 0.64 -9.37
CA ALA A 138 -12.73 1.97 -9.61
C ALA A 138 -11.84 2.79 -10.55
N GLY A 139 -10.54 2.81 -10.28
CA GLY A 139 -9.56 3.48 -11.13
C GLY A 139 -9.40 2.82 -12.50
N GLY A 140 -9.53 1.49 -12.59
CA GLY A 140 -9.48 0.75 -13.84
C GLY A 140 -10.66 1.08 -14.76
N PHE A 141 -11.88 1.09 -14.22
CA PHE A 141 -13.06 1.55 -14.96
C PHE A 141 -12.89 2.99 -15.40
N LEU A 142 -12.47 3.89 -14.51
CA LEU A 142 -12.28 5.29 -14.84
C LEU A 142 -11.25 5.47 -15.97
N LEU A 143 -10.14 4.73 -15.93
CA LEU A 143 -9.12 4.76 -16.98
C LEU A 143 -9.63 4.20 -18.32
N GLU A 144 -10.38 3.10 -18.34
CA GLU A 144 -10.88 2.53 -19.60
C GLU A 144 -12.02 3.37 -20.20
N TYR A 145 -12.97 3.86 -19.40
CA TYR A 145 -14.02 4.74 -19.91
C TYR A 145 -13.48 6.10 -20.37
N LEU A 146 -12.45 6.64 -19.71
CA LEU A 146 -11.81 7.87 -20.16
C LEU A 146 -11.16 7.70 -21.55
N ARG A 147 -10.62 6.51 -21.86
CA ARG A 147 -10.06 6.21 -23.19
C ARG A 147 -11.13 6.14 -24.28
N LEU A 148 -12.32 5.67 -23.94
CA LEU A 148 -13.46 5.67 -24.89
C LEU A 148 -13.93 7.09 -25.20
N LEU A 149 -13.92 7.99 -24.20
CA LEU A 149 -14.37 9.37 -24.36
C LEU A 149 -13.34 10.28 -25.03
N LEU A 150 -12.04 10.05 -24.81
CA LEU A 150 -10.95 10.92 -25.30
C LEU A 150 -9.84 10.15 -26.06
N PRO A 151 -10.15 9.48 -27.19
CA PRO A 151 -9.21 8.61 -27.89
C PRO A 151 -8.03 9.35 -28.55
N ILE A 152 -8.16 10.66 -28.81
CA ILE A 152 -7.20 11.45 -29.61
C ILE A 152 -6.00 11.93 -28.76
N ILE A 153 -6.12 11.90 -27.43
CA ILE A 153 -5.13 12.48 -26.55
C ILE A 153 -4.09 11.42 -26.20
N ALA A 154 -2.85 11.53 -26.69
CA ALA A 154 -1.73 10.67 -26.27
C ALA A 154 -1.53 10.69 -24.74
N LEU A 155 -1.86 11.82 -24.10
CA LEU A 155 -1.90 12.00 -22.64
C LEU A 155 -3.07 11.27 -21.94
N ALA A 156 -4.09 10.73 -22.63
CA ALA A 156 -5.21 10.04 -21.99
C ALA A 156 -4.73 8.84 -21.17
N ARG A 157 -3.70 8.13 -21.63
CA ARG A 157 -3.07 7.04 -20.87
C ARG A 157 -2.36 7.56 -19.63
N LEU A 158 -1.66 8.69 -19.73
CA LEU A 158 -1.00 9.32 -18.59
C LEU A 158 -2.02 9.75 -17.55
N VAL A 159 -3.05 10.50 -17.95
CA VAL A 159 -4.13 10.97 -17.08
C VAL A 159 -4.85 9.79 -16.44
N GLY A 160 -5.21 8.78 -17.21
CA GLY A 160 -5.85 7.58 -16.66
C GLY A 160 -4.97 6.82 -15.66
N LEU A 161 -3.65 6.72 -15.90
CA LEU A 161 -2.73 6.06 -14.96
C LEU A 161 -2.56 6.88 -13.67
N LEU A 162 -2.59 8.21 -13.75
CA LEU A 162 -2.60 9.09 -12.58
C LEU A 162 -3.89 8.92 -11.78
N LEU A 163 -5.05 8.88 -12.45
CA LEU A 163 -6.34 8.64 -11.82
C LEU A 163 -6.39 7.26 -11.15
N LEU A 164 -5.90 6.22 -11.82
CA LEU A 164 -5.79 4.88 -11.25
C LEU A 164 -4.95 4.89 -9.96
N GLY A 165 -3.75 5.49 -10.01
CA GLY A 165 -2.88 5.62 -8.83
C GLY A 165 -3.55 6.41 -7.70
N GLY A 166 -4.24 7.50 -8.04
CA GLY A 166 -5.02 8.29 -7.10
C GLY A 166 -6.14 7.49 -6.44
N CYS A 167 -6.93 6.75 -7.22
CA CYS A 167 -8.00 5.88 -6.70
C CYS A 167 -7.45 4.80 -5.76
N ILE A 168 -6.35 4.14 -6.12
CA ILE A 168 -5.70 3.15 -5.25
C ILE A 168 -5.25 3.79 -3.94
N GLY A 169 -4.58 4.95 -3.99
CA GLY A 169 -4.13 5.66 -2.79
C GLY A 169 -5.28 6.13 -1.90
N LEU A 170 -6.34 6.68 -2.49
CA LEU A 170 -7.53 7.14 -1.78
C LEU A 170 -8.28 5.98 -1.10
N CYS A 171 -8.52 4.88 -1.82
CA CYS A 171 -9.17 3.71 -1.26
C CYS A 171 -8.31 3.05 -0.17
N TYR A 172 -6.99 2.96 -0.38
CA TYR A 172 -6.07 2.46 0.64
C TYR A 172 -6.14 3.31 1.92
N GLY A 173 -5.97 4.63 1.80
CA GLY A 173 -6.00 5.53 2.96
C GLY A 173 -7.36 5.52 3.67
N PHE A 174 -8.46 5.44 2.92
CA PHE A 174 -9.79 5.33 3.49
C PHE A 174 -9.98 4.05 4.30
N ILE A 175 -9.52 2.91 3.77
CA ILE A 175 -9.62 1.61 4.46
C ILE A 175 -8.68 1.55 5.66
N GLU A 176 -7.45 2.05 5.52
CA GLU A 176 -6.49 2.14 6.62
C GLU A 176 -7.03 2.98 7.77
N TRP A 177 -7.63 4.14 7.45
CA TRP A 177 -8.31 4.97 8.43
C TRP A 177 -9.56 4.29 9.00
N ARG A 178 -10.32 3.53 8.19
CA ARG A 178 -11.53 2.85 8.65
C ARG A 178 -11.25 1.65 9.55
N LEU A 179 -10.10 1.00 9.42
CA LEU A 179 -9.75 -0.22 10.15
C LEU A 179 -8.62 -0.04 11.18
N SER A 180 -8.12 1.19 11.38
CA SER A 180 -7.18 1.49 12.48
C SER A 180 -7.87 1.44 13.85
N TYR A 181 -7.16 0.92 14.85
CA TYR A 181 -7.59 0.84 16.25
C TYR A 181 -7.46 2.16 17.02
N GLY A 182 -6.64 3.08 16.53
CA GLY A 182 -6.40 4.38 17.15
C GLY A 182 -5.17 5.06 16.57
N SER A 183 -4.72 6.13 17.21
CA SER A 183 -3.50 6.83 16.80
C SER A 183 -2.67 7.33 17.97
N LEU A 184 -1.36 7.39 17.77
CA LEU A 184 -0.41 8.00 18.69
C LEU A 184 0.12 9.31 18.08
N VAL A 185 -0.12 10.42 18.77
CA VAL A 185 0.30 11.75 18.32
C VAL A 185 1.51 12.21 19.13
N LEU A 186 2.58 12.60 18.44
CA LEU A 186 3.80 13.04 19.08
C LEU A 186 3.64 14.47 19.64
N LEU A 187 3.84 14.65 20.94
CA LEU A 187 3.58 15.91 21.63
C LEU A 187 4.79 16.85 21.70
N ASN A 188 6.00 16.33 21.53
CA ASN A 188 7.25 17.07 21.72
C ASN A 188 8.33 16.70 20.69
N GLY A 189 9.44 17.45 20.67
CA GLY A 189 10.58 17.23 19.78
C GLY A 189 10.39 17.78 18.37
N LYS A 190 11.34 17.46 17.48
CA LYS A 190 11.41 17.97 16.10
C LYS A 190 10.20 17.56 15.26
N HIS A 191 9.61 16.41 15.56
CA HIS A 191 8.47 15.84 14.84
C HIS A 191 7.13 16.04 15.56
N LYS A 192 7.02 17.07 16.40
CA LYS A 192 5.77 17.41 17.11
C LYS A 192 4.59 17.50 16.14
N GLY A 193 3.47 16.87 16.50
CA GLY A 193 2.26 16.78 15.69
C GLY A 193 2.25 15.60 14.72
N GLN A 194 3.34 14.84 14.59
CA GLN A 194 3.35 13.61 13.80
C GLN A 194 2.42 12.57 14.42
N THR A 195 1.53 12.01 13.59
CA THR A 195 0.56 10.99 13.99
C THR A 195 0.97 9.63 13.44
N PHE A 196 0.96 8.63 14.30
CA PHE A 196 1.19 7.23 13.96
C PHE A 196 -0.11 6.44 14.13
N LEU A 197 -0.63 5.88 13.04
CA LEU A 197 -1.84 5.05 13.08
C LEU A 197 -1.52 3.66 13.66
N LEU A 198 -2.34 3.22 14.61
CA LEU A 198 -2.28 1.87 15.17
C LEU A 198 -3.20 0.96 14.36
N ASN A 199 -2.67 0.36 13.31
CA ASN A 199 -3.40 -0.49 12.35
C ASN A 199 -2.82 -1.91 12.26
N GLN A 200 -2.01 -2.30 13.24
CA GLN A 200 -1.43 -3.63 13.35
C GLN A 200 -1.80 -4.21 14.71
N ARG A 201 -1.80 -5.55 14.81
CA ARG A 201 -2.04 -6.23 16.10
C ARG A 201 -0.92 -6.00 17.10
N SER A 202 0.30 -5.75 16.65
CA SER A 202 1.47 -5.45 17.47
C SER A 202 2.25 -4.36 16.76
N VAL A 203 2.57 -3.28 17.49
CA VAL A 203 3.32 -2.13 17.01
C VAL A 203 4.52 -1.95 17.93
N LEU A 204 5.72 -2.08 17.36
CA LEU A 204 6.98 -1.93 18.09
C LEU A 204 7.47 -0.48 18.03
N ILE A 205 7.82 0.08 19.18
CA ILE A 205 8.32 1.45 19.33
C ILE A 205 9.75 1.42 19.85
N GLY A 206 10.65 2.14 19.17
CA GLY A 206 12.05 2.20 19.58
C GLY A 206 12.97 2.97 18.62
N LEU A 207 14.28 2.82 18.81
CA LEU A 207 15.31 3.37 17.92
C LEU A 207 15.65 2.43 16.76
N SER A 208 15.33 1.14 16.90
CA SER A 208 15.74 0.13 15.93
C SER A 208 15.12 0.41 14.56
N GLY A 209 15.92 0.19 13.51
CA GLY A 209 15.42 0.14 12.14
C GLY A 209 14.46 -1.01 11.85
N LYS A 210 14.14 -1.86 12.84
CA LYS A 210 13.10 -2.89 12.78
C LYS A 210 11.80 -2.46 13.47
N SER A 211 11.80 -1.37 14.24
CA SER A 211 10.60 -0.84 14.88
C SER A 211 9.65 -0.25 13.85
N ASP A 212 8.35 -0.35 14.14
CA ASP A 212 7.28 0.23 13.34
C ASP A 212 7.24 1.74 13.55
N ILE A 213 7.34 2.19 14.80
CA ILE A 213 7.50 3.60 15.17
C ILE A 213 8.95 3.81 15.58
N VAL A 214 9.69 4.56 14.76
CA VAL A 214 11.11 4.83 14.97
C VAL A 214 11.31 6.24 15.53
N LEU A 215 11.82 6.34 16.75
CA LEU A 215 12.00 7.60 17.48
C LEU A 215 13.47 8.08 17.49
N ARG A 216 14.10 8.22 16.31
CA ARG A 216 15.55 8.50 16.19
C ARG A 216 16.01 9.81 16.85
N ASP A 217 15.15 10.82 16.82
CA ASP A 217 15.47 12.17 17.31
C ASP A 217 15.17 12.34 18.82
N TYR A 218 15.01 11.23 19.55
CA TYR A 218 14.68 11.22 20.97
C TYR A 218 15.71 10.44 21.78
N ASP A 219 16.20 11.07 22.83
CA ASP A 219 17.17 10.49 23.75
C ASP A 219 16.55 9.44 24.69
N ARG A 220 17.42 8.58 25.23
CA ARG A 220 17.06 7.53 26.20
C ARG A 220 16.01 6.55 25.68
N VAL A 221 15.84 6.46 24.37
CA VAL A 221 15.00 5.42 23.73
C VAL A 221 15.86 4.16 23.51
N GLY A 222 15.36 2.98 23.88
CA GLY A 222 16.02 1.70 23.56
C GLY A 222 15.80 1.27 22.10
N ALA A 223 16.60 0.31 21.62
CA ALA A 223 16.40 -0.27 20.28
C ALA A 223 14.98 -0.81 20.09
N ASP A 224 14.52 -1.66 21.01
CA ASP A 224 13.15 -2.11 21.15
C ASP A 224 12.67 -1.70 22.56
N HIS A 225 11.97 -0.57 22.68
CA HIS A 225 11.67 0.06 23.97
C HIS A 225 10.29 -0.34 24.49
N ALA A 226 9.27 -0.25 23.64
CA ALA A 226 7.90 -0.53 24.00
C ALA A 226 7.17 -1.26 22.87
N GLU A 227 6.13 -1.99 23.22
CA GLU A 227 5.23 -2.64 22.28
C GLU A 227 3.80 -2.27 22.65
N VAL A 228 3.00 -1.84 21.66
CA VAL A 228 1.56 -1.69 21.80
C VAL A 228 0.91 -2.87 21.09
N ARG A 229 0.12 -3.66 21.81
CA ARG A 229 -0.52 -4.87 21.27
C ARG A 229 -2.03 -4.81 21.43
N PHE A 230 -2.74 -5.11 20.36
CA PHE A 230 -4.19 -5.29 20.38
C PHE A 230 -4.52 -6.72 20.83
N MET A 231 -5.11 -6.86 22.02
CA MET A 231 -5.51 -8.12 22.63
C MET A 231 -6.88 -7.94 23.30
N ASP A 232 -7.78 -8.90 23.14
CA ASP A 232 -9.09 -8.92 23.81
C ASP A 232 -9.90 -7.61 23.62
N ASP A 233 -9.86 -7.08 22.40
CA ASP A 233 -10.50 -5.81 21.98
C ASP A 233 -9.93 -4.53 22.64
N GLU A 234 -8.80 -4.67 23.35
CA GLU A 234 -8.11 -3.58 24.02
C GLU A 234 -6.69 -3.37 23.47
N LEU A 235 -6.20 -2.12 23.53
CA LEU A 235 -4.80 -1.80 23.21
C LEU A 235 -3.97 -1.79 24.50
N VAL A 236 -3.03 -2.72 24.61
CA VAL A 236 -2.17 -2.87 25.78
C VAL A 236 -0.75 -2.42 25.46
N LEU A 237 -0.27 -1.42 26.17
CA LEU A 237 1.11 -0.95 26.17
C LEU A 237 1.96 -1.79 27.12
N ARG A 238 3.11 -2.29 26.64
CA ARG A 238 4.08 -3.03 27.44
C ARG A 238 5.51 -2.54 27.19
N PRO A 239 6.35 -2.40 28.23
CA PRO A 239 7.78 -2.18 28.06
C PRO A 239 8.45 -3.44 27.50
N ARG A 240 9.54 -3.25 26.74
CA ARG A 240 10.44 -4.33 26.31
C ARG A 240 11.86 -4.10 26.83
N ASN A 241 12.61 -5.19 26.93
CA ASN A 241 14.04 -5.20 27.27
C ASN A 241 14.40 -4.41 28.55
N GLY A 242 13.52 -4.45 29.57
CA GLY A 242 13.74 -3.83 30.87
C GLY A 242 13.78 -2.30 30.86
N LYS A 243 13.35 -1.64 29.77
CA LYS A 243 13.27 -0.17 29.70
C LYS A 243 11.96 0.31 30.32
N ALA A 244 12.05 1.33 31.16
CA ALA A 244 10.88 1.93 31.80
C ALA A 244 10.06 2.73 30.78
N VAL A 245 8.78 2.39 30.69
CA VAL A 245 7.77 3.14 29.94
C VAL A 245 6.83 3.73 30.96
N TYR A 246 6.40 4.97 30.75
CA TYR A 246 5.45 5.63 31.63
C TYR A 246 4.15 5.93 30.87
N ALA A 247 3.01 5.74 31.53
CA ALA A 247 1.71 6.22 31.07
C ALA A 247 1.20 7.21 32.12
N ASN A 248 0.86 8.44 31.71
CA ASN A 248 0.44 9.51 32.60
C ASN A 248 1.41 9.74 33.77
N ASP A 249 2.72 9.72 33.47
CA ASP A 249 3.84 9.83 34.41
C ASP A 249 4.00 8.69 35.43
N GLU A 250 3.20 7.63 35.36
CA GLU A 250 3.34 6.42 36.17
C GLU A 250 4.10 5.30 35.42
N PRO A 251 5.08 4.61 36.03
CA PRO A 251 5.79 3.52 35.39
C PRO A 251 4.89 2.28 35.20
N VAL A 252 4.81 1.76 33.98
CA VAL A 252 3.88 0.67 33.65
C VAL A 252 4.61 -0.62 33.27
N ARG A 253 4.09 -1.76 33.74
CA ARG A 253 4.48 -3.11 33.28
C ARG A 253 3.55 -3.62 32.18
N ALA A 254 2.27 -3.31 32.29
CA ALA A 254 1.25 -3.48 31.26
C ALA A 254 0.18 -2.45 31.55
N HIS A 255 -0.27 -1.72 30.53
CA HIS A 255 -1.27 -0.67 30.69
C HIS A 255 -2.24 -0.68 29.51
N ILE A 256 -3.54 -0.71 29.80
CA ILE A 256 -4.57 -0.59 28.77
C ILE A 256 -4.67 0.89 28.40
N LEU A 257 -4.42 1.20 27.13
CA LEU A 257 -4.45 2.57 26.62
C LEU A 257 -5.87 3.12 26.61
N LYS A 258 -6.07 4.21 27.36
CA LYS A 258 -7.31 4.97 27.42
C LYS A 258 -7.17 6.29 26.68
N PHE A 259 -8.29 6.80 26.16
CA PHE A 259 -8.33 8.07 25.44
C PHE A 259 -7.59 9.17 26.23
N GLU A 260 -6.71 9.90 25.53
CA GLU A 260 -5.85 10.95 26.06
C GLU A 260 -4.71 10.51 26.99
N ASP A 261 -4.43 9.21 27.10
CA ASP A 261 -3.24 8.74 27.80
C ASP A 261 -1.96 9.30 27.16
N VAL A 262 -1.09 9.86 27.99
CA VAL A 262 0.23 10.35 27.59
C VAL A 262 1.27 9.29 27.91
N ILE A 263 1.78 8.66 26.87
CA ILE A 263 2.84 7.66 26.92
C ILE A 263 4.19 8.36 26.81
N LYS A 264 5.10 8.07 27.73
CA LYS A 264 6.47 8.58 27.71
C LYS A 264 7.46 7.44 27.50
N ILE A 265 8.25 7.58 26.43
CA ILE A 265 9.27 6.62 26.00
C ILE A 265 10.58 7.39 25.84
N GLY A 266 11.51 7.23 26.78
CA GLY A 266 12.72 8.07 26.83
C GLY A 266 12.33 9.54 27.02
N THR A 267 12.78 10.41 26.10
CA THR A 267 12.35 11.82 26.06
C THR A 267 11.10 12.06 25.20
N ALA A 268 10.62 11.08 24.43
CA ALA A 268 9.43 11.22 23.60
C ALA A 268 8.14 11.15 24.43
N ARG A 269 7.16 12.01 24.11
CA ARG A 269 5.79 11.98 24.64
C ARG A 269 4.81 11.75 23.51
N LEU A 270 3.98 10.73 23.64
CA LEU A 270 2.98 10.30 22.67
C LEU A 270 1.61 10.36 23.33
N LEU A 271 0.67 11.09 22.74
CA LEU A 271 -0.73 11.11 23.16
C LEU A 271 -1.49 10.01 22.43
N TYR A 272 -2.19 9.16 23.17
CA TYR A 272 -3.13 8.24 22.56
C TYR A 272 -4.45 8.95 22.27
N ARG A 273 -4.86 8.91 21.00
CA ARG A 273 -6.18 9.30 20.56
C ARG A 273 -6.92 8.05 20.10
N PHE A 274 -7.91 7.66 20.90
CA PHE A 274 -8.97 6.75 20.50
C PHE A 274 -9.77 7.38 19.36
N ARG A 275 -10.33 6.52 18.52
CA ARG A 275 -11.11 6.93 17.37
C ARG A 275 -12.56 7.23 17.76
#